data_AF-A0A2G9NUU7-F1
#
_entry.id   AF-A0A2G9NUU7-F1
#
_cell.length_a   1.000
_cell.length_b   1.000
_cell.length_c   1.000
_cell.angle_alpha   90.00
_cell.angle_beta   90.00
_cell.angle_gamma   90.00
#
_symmetry.space_group_name_H-M   'P 1'
#
loop_
_entity.id
_entity.type
_entity.pdbx_description
1 polymer ?
#
loop_
_entity_poly.entity_id
_entity_poly.type
_entity_poly.pdbx_seq_one_letter_code
_entity_poly.pdbx_strand_id
1 'polypeptide(L)'
;MVNAFQLIVIIALIAAIFLFVKVKYLKHKLSWVIILVLVLVFYVGFLASTTGENIDFSTFEGSQTAIKLYFTWLGNSFSNMKSLTGEAVKLDWGTNTTEIKEKISLKK
;
A
#
# COMPACT_ATOMS: atom_id res chain seq x y z
N MET A 1 -26.89 -11.70 -6.31
CA MET A 1 -26.21 -12.65 -7.21
C MET A 1 -24.73 -12.33 -7.19
N VAL A 2 -23.86 -13.33 -7.11
CA VAL A 2 -22.40 -13.10 -7.15
C VAL A 2 -22.00 -12.96 -8.62
N ASN A 3 -21.44 -11.81 -9.00
CA ASN A 3 -21.04 -11.53 -10.38
C ASN A 3 -19.68 -12.18 -10.69
N ALA A 4 -19.42 -12.49 -11.97
CA ALA A 4 -18.17 -13.12 -12.40
C ALA A 4 -16.91 -12.35 -11.94
N PHE A 5 -16.98 -11.02 -11.94
CA PHE A 5 -15.93 -10.15 -11.40
C PHE A 5 -15.65 -10.41 -9.90
N GLN A 6 -16.69 -10.58 -9.10
CA GLN A 6 -16.56 -10.86 -7.66
C GLN A 6 -15.90 -12.22 -7.43
N LEU A 7 -16.18 -13.23 -8.27
CA LEU A 7 -15.51 -14.53 -8.21
C LEU A 7 -14.02 -14.41 -8.53
N ILE A 8 -13.63 -13.61 -9.52
CA ILE A 8 -12.22 -13.38 -9.86
C ILE A 8 -11.46 -12.73 -8.69
N VAL A 9 -12.06 -11.72 -8.06
CA VAL A 9 -11.47 -11.05 -6.88
C VAL A 9 -11.31 -12.03 -5.71
N ILE A 10 -12.31 -12.88 -5.47
CA ILE A 10 -12.26 -13.92 -4.43
C ILE A 10 -11.14 -14.94 -4.72
N ILE A 11 -11.03 -15.41 -5.96
CA ILE A 11 -9.96 -16.35 -6.38
C ILE A 11 -8.58 -15.71 -6.20
N ALA A 12 -8.42 -14.44 -6.59
CA ALA A 12 -7.17 -13.71 -6.41
C ALA A 12 -6.80 -13.55 -4.92
N LEU A 13 -7.77 -13.27 -4.05
CA LEU A 13 -7.55 -13.20 -2.60
C LEU A 13 -7.14 -14.55 -2.00
N ILE A 14 -7.80 -15.65 -2.42
CA ILE A 14 -7.44 -17.00 -1.98
C ILE A 14 -6.02 -17.37 -2.44
N ALA A 15 -5.66 -17.07 -3.69
CA ALA A 15 -4.33 -17.32 -4.22
C ALA A 15 -3.25 -16.52 -3.47
N ALA A 16 -3.53 -15.25 -3.15
CA ALA A 16 -2.64 -14.42 -2.34
C ALA A 16 -2.42 -15.04 -0.95
N ILE A 17 -3.50 -15.42 -0.24
CA ILE A 17 -3.41 -16.08 1.07
C ILE A 17 -2.56 -17.36 0.97
N PHE A 18 -2.79 -18.19 -0.05
CA PHE A 18 -2.05 -19.44 -0.24
C PHE A 18 -0.55 -19.21 -0.48
N LEU A 19 -0.18 -18.19 -1.26
CA LEU A 19 1.20 -17.77 -1.47
C LEU A 19 1.88 -17.42 -0.14
N PHE A 20 1.19 -16.73 0.76
CA PHE A 20 1.73 -16.33 2.06
C PHE A 20 1.76 -17.46 3.10
N VAL A 21 0.78 -18.38 3.08
CA VAL A 21 0.78 -19.57 3.97
C VAL A 21 1.98 -20.48 3.70
N LYS A 22 2.46 -20.55 2.45
CA LYS A 22 3.63 -21.37 2.08
C LYS A 22 4.97 -20.77 2.54
N VAL A 23 4.99 -19.54 3.07
CA VAL A 23 6.21 -18.91 3.61
C VAL A 23 6.52 -19.51 4.99
N LYS A 24 7.25 -20.63 4.98
CA LYS A 24 7.58 -21.50 6.12
C LYS A 24 8.29 -20.83 7.32
N TYR A 25 8.75 -19.59 7.18
CA TYR A 25 9.63 -18.90 8.15
C TYR A 25 9.01 -17.73 8.91
N LEU A 26 7.76 -17.43 8.61
CA LEU A 26 7.09 -16.25 9.09
C LEU A 26 6.30 -16.63 10.35
N LYS A 27 6.83 -16.28 11.54
CA LYS A 27 6.23 -16.62 12.85
C LYS A 27 4.75 -16.23 12.85
N HIS A 28 3.89 -17.26 12.85
CA HIS A 28 2.50 -17.20 12.36
C HIS A 28 1.66 -15.97 12.75
N LYS A 29 1.87 -15.35 13.92
CA LYS A 29 1.05 -14.20 14.38
C LYS A 29 1.27 -12.91 13.58
N LEU A 30 2.52 -12.56 13.25
CA LEU A 30 2.80 -11.29 12.55
C LEU A 30 2.37 -11.36 11.08
N SER A 31 2.47 -12.54 10.48
CA SER A 31 2.15 -12.80 9.08
C SER A 31 0.68 -12.57 8.80
N TRP A 32 -0.22 -13.04 9.66
CA TRP A 32 -1.65 -12.77 9.54
C TRP A 32 -1.96 -11.27 9.59
N VAL A 33 -1.30 -10.52 10.46
CA VAL A 33 -1.47 -9.06 10.55
C VAL A 33 -0.96 -8.38 9.27
N ILE A 34 0.22 -8.75 8.78
CA ILE A 34 0.77 -8.21 7.53
C ILE A 34 -0.15 -8.51 6.35
N ILE A 35 -0.67 -9.75 6.23
CA ILE A 35 -1.60 -10.14 5.17
C ILE A 35 -2.88 -9.33 5.26
N LEU A 36 -3.43 -9.16 6.46
CA LEU A 36 -4.66 -8.38 6.67
C LEU A 36 -4.46 -6.92 6.25
N VAL A 37 -3.37 -6.29 6.72
CA VAL A 37 -3.02 -4.91 6.34
C VAL A 37 -2.82 -4.81 4.83
N LEU A 38 -2.12 -5.79 4.23
CA LEU A 38 -1.87 -5.83 2.80
C LEU A 38 -3.20 -5.90 2.02
N VAL A 39 -4.09 -6.84 2.36
CA VAL A 39 -5.43 -6.95 1.74
C VAL A 39 -6.22 -5.63 1.85
N LEU A 40 -6.19 -4.99 3.01
CA LEU A 40 -6.84 -3.69 3.22
C LEU A 40 -6.23 -2.60 2.33
N VAL A 41 -4.91 -2.52 2.22
CA VAL A 41 -4.22 -1.58 1.33
C VAL A 41 -4.58 -1.82 -0.13
N PHE A 42 -4.59 -3.08 -0.58
CA PHE A 42 -5.01 -3.44 -1.95
C PHE A 42 -6.47 -3.05 -2.21
N TYR A 43 -7.37 -3.30 -1.26
CA TYR A 43 -8.78 -2.95 -1.40
C TYR A 43 -9.03 -1.44 -1.44
N VAL A 44 -8.44 -0.70 -0.48
CA VAL A 44 -8.55 0.77 -0.43
C VAL A 44 -7.89 1.40 -1.67
N GLY A 45 -6.76 0.87 -2.11
CA GLY A 45 -6.09 1.32 -3.33
C GLY A 45 -6.97 1.13 -4.57
N PHE A 46 -7.67 0.00 -4.67
CA PHE A 46 -8.63 -0.23 -5.74
C PHE A 46 -9.75 0.81 -5.72
N LEU A 47 -10.40 1.02 -4.57
CA LEU A 47 -11.44 2.04 -4.42
C LEU A 47 -10.94 3.44 -4.78
N ALA A 48 -9.77 3.82 -4.27
CA ALA A 48 -9.15 5.12 -4.53
C ALA A 48 -8.87 5.31 -6.02
N SER A 49 -8.41 4.26 -6.71
CA SER A 49 -8.08 4.31 -8.14
C SER A 49 -9.28 4.45 -9.07
N THR A 50 -10.46 3.99 -8.64
CA THR A 50 -11.70 4.03 -9.44
C THR A 50 -12.68 5.10 -8.94
N THR A 51 -12.30 5.90 -7.93
CA THR A 51 -13.17 6.93 -7.38
C THR A 51 -13.41 8.03 -8.40
N GLY A 52 -14.68 8.38 -8.65
CA GLY A 52 -15.07 9.41 -9.61
C GLY A 52 -15.25 8.91 -11.04
N GLU A 53 -14.95 7.65 -11.32
CA GLU A 53 -15.10 7.04 -12.64
C GLU A 53 -16.37 6.19 -12.71
N ASN A 54 -17.19 6.39 -13.75
CA ASN A 54 -18.38 5.57 -14.01
C ASN A 54 -17.98 4.30 -14.78
N ILE A 55 -17.45 3.31 -14.07
CA ILE A 55 -16.95 2.07 -14.68
C ILE A 55 -18.05 1.01 -14.67
N ASP A 56 -18.44 0.53 -15.86
CA ASP A 56 -19.26 -0.68 -15.98
C ASP A 56 -18.41 -1.95 -15.99
N PHE A 57 -18.25 -2.54 -14.80
CA PHE A 57 -17.51 -3.79 -14.59
C PHE A 57 -18.13 -5.02 -15.28
N SER A 58 -19.33 -4.90 -15.82
CA SER A 58 -19.99 -5.98 -16.59
C SER A 58 -19.41 -6.11 -17.99
N THR A 59 -18.71 -5.08 -18.46
CA THR A 59 -18.13 -5.02 -19.80
C THR A 59 -16.64 -5.32 -19.77
N PHE A 60 -16.13 -5.84 -20.89
CA PHE A 60 -14.70 -6.04 -21.08
C PHE A 60 -13.93 -4.72 -21.02
N GLU A 61 -14.45 -3.67 -21.65
CA GLU A 61 -13.85 -2.34 -21.68
C GLU A 61 -13.79 -1.70 -20.29
N GLY A 62 -14.87 -1.79 -19.51
CA GLY A 62 -14.89 -1.28 -18.13
C GLY A 62 -13.90 -2.03 -17.23
N SER A 63 -13.81 -3.36 -17.37
CA SER A 63 -12.81 -4.16 -16.66
C SER A 63 -11.37 -3.77 -17.04
N GLN A 64 -11.09 -3.57 -18.33
CA GLN A 64 -9.78 -3.14 -18.81
C GLN A 64 -9.42 -1.74 -18.28
N THR A 65 -10.41 -0.84 -18.23
CA THR A 65 -10.25 0.52 -17.72
C THR A 65 -9.93 0.51 -16.23
N ALA A 66 -10.68 -0.25 -15.42
CA ALA A 66 -10.40 -0.40 -13.99
C ALA A 66 -9.00 -0.96 -13.71
N ILE A 67 -8.57 -1.97 -14.49
CA ILE A 67 -7.22 -2.54 -14.36
C ILE A 67 -6.16 -1.46 -14.66
N LYS A 68 -6.31 -0.70 -15.75
CA LYS A 68 -5.37 0.38 -16.10
C LYS A 68 -5.30 1.42 -14.98
N LEU A 69 -6.45 1.91 -14.51
CA LEU A 69 -6.52 2.88 -13.42
C LEU A 69 -5.82 2.37 -12.15
N TYR A 70 -6.08 1.12 -11.78
CA TYR A 70 -5.47 0.50 -10.61
C TYR A 70 -3.95 0.39 -10.73
N PHE A 71 -3.43 -0.07 -11.88
CA PHE A 71 -1.98 -0.15 -12.11
C PHE A 71 -1.32 1.23 -12.19
N THR A 72 -1.99 2.23 -12.76
CA THR A 72 -1.51 3.62 -12.75
C THR A 72 -1.44 4.16 -11.32
N TRP A 73 -2.47 3.94 -10.50
CA TRP A 73 -2.47 4.34 -9.09
C TRP A 73 -1.36 3.64 -8.29
N LEU A 74 -1.16 2.34 -8.51
CA LEU A 74 -0.06 1.58 -7.91
C LEU A 74 1.31 2.17 -8.30
N GLY A 75 1.54 2.39 -9.60
CA GLY A 75 2.79 2.97 -10.10
C GLY A 75 3.09 4.34 -9.49
N ASN A 76 2.09 5.21 -9.42
CA ASN A 76 2.21 6.52 -8.78
C ASN A 76 2.49 6.40 -7.28
N SER A 77 1.82 5.47 -6.59
CA SER A 77 2.04 5.22 -5.16
C SER A 77 3.48 4.78 -4.87
N PHE A 78 4.04 3.88 -5.69
CA PHE A 78 5.44 3.49 -5.58
C PHE A 78 6.41 4.64 -5.87
N SER A 79 6.12 5.46 -6.89
CA SER A 79 6.92 6.66 -7.19
C SER A 79 6.94 7.64 -6.02
N ASN A 80 5.77 7.91 -5.44
CA ASN A 80 5.63 8.79 -4.28
C ASN A 80 6.35 8.22 -3.06
N MET A 81 6.23 6.92 -2.80
CA MET A 81 6.94 6.25 -1.71
C MET A 81 8.46 6.33 -1.89
N LYS A 82 8.97 6.17 -3.11
CA LYS A 82 10.39 6.36 -3.42
C LYS A 82 10.84 7.79 -3.15
N SER A 83 10.05 8.78 -3.54
CA SER A 83 10.36 10.19 -3.26
C SER A 83 10.38 10.46 -1.76
N LEU A 84 9.36 10.03 -1.02
CA LEU A 84 9.27 10.20 0.44
C LEU A 84 10.44 9.54 1.17
N THR A 85 10.76 8.30 0.82
CA THR A 85 11.90 7.58 1.41
C THR A 85 13.24 8.22 1.04
N GLY A 86 13.38 8.68 -0.20
CA GLY A 86 14.56 9.43 -0.65
C GLY A 86 14.78 10.72 0.12
N GLU A 87 13.73 11.50 0.35
CA GLU A 87 13.81 12.73 1.16
C GLU A 87 14.04 12.41 2.65
N ALA A 88 13.40 11.37 3.18
CA ALA A 88 13.60 10.94 4.56
C ALA A 88 15.05 10.52 4.83
N VAL A 89 15.71 9.84 3.90
CA VAL A 89 17.13 9.45 4.05
C VAL A 89 18.06 10.67 4.05
N LYS A 90 17.70 11.75 3.34
CA LYS A 90 18.49 13.00 3.30
C LYS A 90 18.33 13.87 4.55
N LEU A 91 17.32 13.62 5.37
CA LEU A 91 17.16 14.34 6.63
C LEU A 91 18.36 14.07 7.54
N ASP A 92 18.90 15.13 8.15
CA ASP A 92 19.85 14.97 9.24
C ASP A 92 19.08 14.50 10.48
N TRP A 93 19.12 13.20 10.72
CA TRP A 93 18.54 12.57 11.90
C TRP A 93 19.37 12.80 13.18
N GLY A 94 20.52 13.46 13.05
CA GLY A 94 21.37 13.84 14.17
C GLY A 94 20.70 14.89 15.06
N THR A 95 21.05 14.87 16.35
CA THR A 95 20.58 15.90 17.27
C THR A 95 21.33 17.21 16.97
N ASN A 96 20.60 18.31 16.80
CA ASN A 96 21.20 19.64 16.63
C ASN A 96 21.91 20.07 17.92
N THR A 97 23.16 19.66 18.04
CA THR A 97 24.00 19.85 19.23
C THR A 97 24.28 21.33 19.51
N THR A 98 24.08 22.20 18.52
CA THR A 98 24.18 23.66 18.63
C THR A 98 23.06 24.22 19.50
N GLU A 99 21.80 23.85 19.23
CA GLU A 99 20.65 24.26 20.06
C GLU A 99 20.71 23.69 21.49
N ILE A 100 21.22 22.47 21.64
CA ILE A 100 21.36 21.83 22.95
C ILE A 100 22.41 22.57 23.79
N LYS A 101 23.56 22.93 23.20
CA LYS A 101 24.60 23.69 23.91
C LYS A 101 24.15 25.08 24.33
N GLU A 102 23.42 25.78 23.47
CA GLU A 102 22.87 27.11 23.75
C GLU A 102 21.87 27.09 24.92
N LYS A 103 20.98 26.10 24.97
CA LYS A 103 20.06 25.91 26.10
C LYS A 103 20.76 25.55 27.42
N ILE A 104 21.87 24.84 27.37
CA ILE A 104 22.67 24.49 28.56
C ILE A 104 23.45 25.70 29.07
N SER A 105 23.98 26.55 28.18
CA SER A 105 24.72 27.76 28.57
C SER A 105 23.83 28.86 29.15
N LEU A 106 22.58 28.98 28.70
CA LEU A 106 21.60 29.94 29.26
C LEU A 106 21.06 29.53 30.63
N LYS A 107 21.30 28.29 31.06
CA LYS A 107 20.84 27.74 32.34
C LYS A 107 21.91 27.79 33.45
N LYS A 108 23.09 28.33 33.14
CA LYS A 108 24.24 28.47 34.02
C LYS A 108 24.44 29.92 34.41
#